data_AF-W8YY03-F1
#
_entry.id   AF-W8YY03-F1
#
_cell.length_a   1.000
_cell.length_b   1.000
_cell.length_c   1.000
_cell.angle_alpha   90.00
_cell.angle_beta   90.00
_cell.angle_gamma   90.00
#
_symmetry.space_group_name_H-M   'P 1'
#
loop_
_entity.id
_entity.type
_entity.pdbx_description
1 polymer ?
#
loop_
_entity_poly.entity_id
_entity_poly.type
_entity_poly.pdbx_seq_one_letter_code
_entity_poly.pdbx_strand_id
1 'polypeptide(L)'
;MKPVHIILIIILCLFLTTPVYAATSQEQIRNEKREAQYNDSNNWLTLKGSEGGVRFVTKDGKESILIDNFGGIYFNGDVFVNNKKLNDVLEKTVNKDTMQIFMIFMISIFLIFFLIMLTIVLKVRKQLTLLRKQSQFQEKSNM
;
A
#
# COMPACT_ATOMS: atom_id res chain seq x y z
N MET A 1 -31.66 55.14 -19.66
CA MET A 1 -31.21 54.49 -18.41
C MET A 1 -31.40 55.45 -17.25
N LYS A 2 -31.95 55.00 -16.11
CA LYS A 2 -32.11 55.82 -14.90
C LYS A 2 -30.75 55.97 -14.19
N PRO A 3 -30.47 57.11 -13.53
CA PRO A 3 -29.15 57.38 -12.89
C PRO A 3 -28.74 56.30 -11.87
N VAL A 4 -29.72 55.66 -11.22
CA VAL A 4 -29.50 54.54 -10.29
C VAL A 4 -28.84 53.32 -10.95
N HIS A 5 -29.13 53.05 -12.22
CA HIS A 5 -28.51 51.93 -12.93
C HIS A 5 -27.05 52.20 -13.28
N ILE A 6 -26.68 53.47 -13.52
CA ILE A 6 -25.30 53.86 -13.79
C ILE A 6 -24.45 53.70 -12.53
N ILE A 7 -24.99 54.12 -11.38
CA ILE A 7 -24.31 53.98 -10.07
C ILE A 7 -24.10 52.51 -9.72
N LEU A 8 -25.11 51.65 -9.94
CA LEU A 8 -24.99 50.22 -9.66
C LEU A 8 -23.93 49.54 -10.55
N ILE A 9 -23.81 49.94 -11.81
CA ILE A 9 -22.78 49.42 -12.74
C ILE A 9 -21.38 49.88 -12.31
N ILE A 10 -21.22 51.14 -11.89
CA ILE A 10 -19.93 51.66 -11.42
C ILE A 10 -19.47 50.94 -10.16
N ILE A 11 -20.38 50.71 -9.20
CA ILE A 11 -20.08 49.96 -7.97
C ILE A 11 -19.71 48.50 -8.30
N LEU A 12 -20.42 47.87 -9.24
CA LEU A 12 -20.11 46.49 -9.68
C LEU A 12 -18.74 46.40 -10.37
N CYS A 13 -18.35 47.41 -11.15
CA CYS A 13 -17.02 47.48 -11.79
C CYS A 13 -15.87 47.65 -10.78
N LEU A 14 -16.10 48.32 -9.65
CA LEU A 14 -15.08 48.53 -8.62
C LEU A 14 -14.75 47.25 -7.83
N PHE A 15 -15.63 46.24 -7.81
CA PHE A 15 -15.35 44.94 -7.19
C PHE A 15 -14.59 43.96 -8.09
N LEU A 16 -14.47 44.24 -9.39
CA LEU A 16 -13.80 43.37 -10.37
C LEU A 16 -12.32 43.69 -10.60
N THR A 17 -11.79 44.73 -9.94
CA THR A 17 -10.39 45.15 -10.07
C THR A 17 -9.64 44.99 -8.76
N THR A 18 -9.69 43.83 -8.12
CA THR A 18 -8.57 43.44 -7.28
C THR A 18 -7.50 42.85 -8.19
N PRO A 19 -6.26 43.37 -8.21
CA PRO A 19 -5.18 42.64 -8.85
C PRO A 19 -5.01 41.35 -8.05
N VAL A 20 -5.33 40.21 -8.65
CA VAL A 20 -4.75 38.93 -8.23
C VAL A 20 -3.27 39.07 -8.53
N TYR A 21 -2.51 39.55 -7.54
CA TYR A 21 -1.07 39.43 -7.56
C TYR A 21 -0.79 37.93 -7.63
N ALA A 22 -0.40 37.47 -8.81
CA ALA A 22 0.45 36.31 -8.92
C ALA A 22 1.72 36.68 -8.15
N ALA A 23 1.74 36.36 -6.86
CA ALA A 23 2.95 36.31 -6.09
C ALA A 23 3.75 35.10 -6.62
N THR A 24 4.31 35.23 -7.82
CA THR A 24 5.53 34.51 -8.18
C THR A 24 6.55 34.97 -7.16
N SER A 25 6.72 34.15 -6.13
CA SER A 25 7.42 34.52 -4.92
C SER A 25 8.83 34.97 -5.31
N GLN A 26 9.27 36.11 -4.77
CA GLN A 26 10.69 36.49 -4.88
C GLN A 26 11.63 35.36 -4.43
N GLU A 27 11.10 34.42 -3.65
CA GLU A 27 11.73 33.17 -3.24
C GLU A 27 11.99 32.20 -4.41
N GLN A 28 11.05 32.00 -5.34
CA GLN A 28 11.29 31.20 -6.55
C GLN A 28 12.39 31.81 -7.42
N ILE A 29 12.33 33.12 -7.67
CA ILE A 29 13.35 33.84 -8.45
C ILE A 29 14.71 33.82 -7.73
N ARG A 30 14.73 33.95 -6.40
CA ARG A 30 15.96 33.86 -5.58
C ARG A 30 16.54 32.44 -5.57
N ASN A 31 15.71 31.41 -5.63
CA ASN A 31 16.14 30.02 -5.66
C ASN A 31 16.68 29.63 -7.06
N GLU A 32 16.01 30.05 -8.15
CA GLU A 32 16.52 29.88 -9.52
C GLU A 32 17.85 30.61 -9.73
N LYS A 33 18.00 31.83 -9.18
CA LYS A 33 19.24 32.60 -9.28
C LYS A 33 20.41 31.97 -8.50
N ARG A 34 20.13 31.24 -7.41
CA ARG A 34 21.15 30.45 -6.69
C ARG A 34 21.55 29.20 -7.47
N GLU A 35 20.61 28.49 -8.10
CA GLU A 35 20.95 27.33 -8.95
C GLU A 35 21.80 27.75 -10.17
N ALA A 36 21.54 28.91 -10.77
CA ALA A 36 22.34 29.42 -11.89
C ALA A 36 23.77 29.86 -11.51
N GLN A 37 23.98 30.25 -10.25
CA GLN A 37 25.29 30.73 -9.76
C GLN A 37 26.21 29.58 -9.30
N TYR A 38 25.65 28.38 -9.07
CA TYR A 38 26.37 27.16 -8.71
C TYR A 38 26.39 26.17 -9.88
N ASN A 39 26.77 26.65 -11.08
CA ASN A 39 27.18 25.78 -12.17
C ASN A 39 28.59 25.22 -11.88
N ASP A 40 28.70 24.56 -10.72
CA ASP A 40 29.89 23.84 -10.30
C ASP A 40 29.92 22.52 -11.08
N SER A 41 31.01 22.26 -11.79
CA SER A 41 31.25 20.99 -12.49
C SER A 41 31.24 19.79 -11.55
N ASN A 42 31.29 20.03 -10.24
CA ASN A 42 31.16 19.01 -9.23
C ASN A 42 29.68 18.59 -9.12
N ASN A 43 29.42 17.29 -9.27
CA ASN A 43 28.08 16.69 -9.26
C ASN A 43 27.44 16.69 -7.86
N TRP A 44 27.11 17.86 -7.32
CA TRP A 44 26.64 17.98 -5.94
C TRP A 44 25.19 17.46 -5.80
N LEU A 45 24.92 16.80 -4.68
CA LEU A 45 23.58 16.43 -4.24
C LEU A 45 22.84 17.70 -3.81
N THR A 46 21.64 17.94 -4.34
CA THR A 46 20.86 19.15 -4.07
C THR A 46 19.85 18.90 -2.96
N LEU A 47 19.75 19.84 -2.02
CA LEU A 47 18.73 19.87 -0.97
C LEU A 47 17.57 20.77 -1.42
N LYS A 48 16.35 20.21 -1.50
CA LYS A 48 15.14 20.97 -1.82
C LYS A 48 14.16 20.92 -0.65
N GLY A 49 13.93 22.06 -0.01
CA GLY A 49 12.85 22.23 0.97
C GLY A 49 11.52 22.49 0.27
N SER A 50 10.45 21.87 0.75
CA SER A 50 9.07 22.06 0.29
C SER A 50 8.12 22.11 1.48
N GLU A 51 6.87 22.55 1.27
CA GLU A 51 5.84 22.56 2.32
C GLU A 51 5.63 21.17 2.97
N GLY A 52 5.89 20.09 2.21
CA GLY A 52 5.76 18.70 2.68
C GLY A 52 7.02 18.08 3.28
N GLY A 53 8.11 18.84 3.44
CA GLY A 53 9.38 18.35 4.02
C GLY A 53 10.60 18.58 3.13
N VAL A 54 11.68 17.83 3.39
CA VAL A 54 13.00 17.99 2.76
C VAL A 54 13.31 16.83 1.82
N ARG A 55 13.77 17.17 0.61
CA ARG A 55 14.19 16.21 -0.42
C ARG A 55 15.67 16.34 -0.71
N PHE A 56 16.34 15.21 -0.83
CA PHE A 56 17.67 15.10 -1.40
C PHE A 56 17.50 14.63 -2.84
N VAL A 57 17.97 15.44 -3.77
CA VAL A 57 17.76 15.24 -5.20
C VAL A 57 19.12 15.10 -5.87
N THR A 58 19.29 14.04 -6.64
CA THR A 58 20.47 13.80 -7.47
C THR A 58 20.53 14.80 -8.62
N LYS A 59 21.70 14.90 -9.27
CA LYS A 59 21.91 15.83 -10.40
C LYS A 59 20.92 15.63 -11.55
N ASP A 60 20.50 14.40 -11.81
CA ASP A 60 19.52 14.04 -12.84
C ASP A 60 18.06 14.30 -12.41
N GLY A 61 17.84 14.96 -11.27
CA GLY A 61 16.52 15.35 -10.80
C GLY A 61 15.75 14.22 -10.10
N LYS A 62 16.40 13.09 -9.80
CA LYS A 62 15.77 11.98 -9.07
C LYS A 62 15.88 12.20 -7.57
N GLU A 63 14.78 11.96 -6.86
CA GLU A 63 14.76 12.01 -5.41
C GLU A 63 15.45 10.74 -4.87
N SER A 64 16.46 10.91 -4.02
CA SER A 64 17.17 9.79 -3.37
C SER A 64 16.67 9.57 -1.94
N ILE A 65 16.40 10.65 -1.22
CA ILE A 65 15.91 10.64 0.16
C ILE A 65 14.84 11.73 0.33
N LEU A 66 13.72 11.39 0.98
CA LEU A 66 12.68 12.32 1.39
C LEU A 66 12.47 12.20 2.89
N ILE A 67 12.39 13.34 3.57
CA ILE A 67 12.03 13.43 4.98
C ILE A 67 10.76 14.26 5.07
N ASP A 68 9.66 13.67 5.56
CA ASP A 68 8.40 14.39 5.73
C ASP A 68 8.35 15.14 7.08
N ASN A 69 7.32 15.99 7.24
CA ASN A 69 7.13 16.78 8.45
C ASN A 69 6.68 15.95 9.69
N PHE A 70 6.34 14.68 9.49
CA PHE A 70 5.93 13.74 10.54
C PHE A 70 7.08 12.83 11.00
N GLY A 71 8.28 13.01 10.45
CA GLY A 71 9.47 12.23 10.76
C GLY A 71 9.62 10.94 9.93
N GLY A 72 8.78 10.74 8.92
CA GLY A 72 8.92 9.66 7.94
C GLY A 72 10.14 9.91 7.04
N ILE A 73 10.98 8.89 6.89
CA ILE A 73 12.15 8.91 6.00
C ILE A 73 11.94 7.87 4.91
N TYR A 74 11.99 8.33 3.66
CA TYR A 74 11.79 7.51 2.47
C TYR A 74 13.08 7.48 1.66
N PHE A 75 13.49 6.28 1.27
CA PHE A 75 14.67 6.04 0.45
C PHE A 75 14.23 5.53 -0.92
N ASN A 76 14.75 6.13 -1.98
CA ASN A 76 14.53 5.65 -3.33
C ASN A 76 15.77 4.89 -3.80
N GLY A 77 15.80 3.58 -3.51
CA GLY A 77 16.90 2.69 -3.85
C GLY A 77 17.14 1.61 -2.81
N ASP A 78 18.28 0.94 -2.94
CA ASP A 78 18.69 -0.12 -2.02
C ASP A 78 19.42 0.45 -0.81
N VAL A 79 18.96 0.08 0.39
CA VAL A 79 19.63 0.43 1.65
C VAL A 79 20.60 -0.68 2.02
N PHE A 80 21.87 -0.34 2.26
CA PHE A 80 22.89 -1.28 2.69
C PHE A 80 23.36 -0.97 4.12
N VAL A 81 23.42 -1.98 4.97
CA VAL A 81 23.97 -1.90 6.33
C VAL A 81 25.07 -2.95 6.45
N ASN A 82 26.30 -2.53 6.81
CA ASN A 82 27.47 -3.42 6.89
C ASN A 82 27.65 -4.28 5.62
N ASN A 83 27.58 -3.64 4.45
CA ASN A 83 27.70 -4.27 3.13
C ASN A 83 26.62 -5.32 2.80
N LYS A 84 25.52 -5.37 3.58
CA LYS A 84 24.38 -6.24 3.31
C LYS A 84 23.16 -5.40 2.95
N LYS A 85 22.46 -5.78 1.89
CA LYS A 85 21.20 -5.14 1.51
C LYS A 85 20.15 -5.42 2.58
N LEU A 86 19.48 -4.38 3.06
CA LEU A 86 18.53 -4.46 4.17
C LEU A 86 17.37 -5.43 3.87
N ASN A 87 16.90 -5.47 2.63
CA ASN A 87 15.87 -6.40 2.19
C ASN A 87 16.31 -7.87 2.34
N ASP A 88 17.57 -8.19 2.11
CA ASP A 88 18.08 -9.57 2.26
C ASP A 88 18.11 -10.00 3.73
N VAL A 89 18.25 -9.05 4.65
CA VAL A 89 18.17 -9.28 6.10
C VAL A 89 16.72 -9.46 6.54
N LEU A 90 15.82 -8.64 6.00
CA LEU A 90 14.39 -8.74 6.31
C LEU A 90 13.74 -10.00 5.71
N GLU A 91 14.11 -10.39 4.49
CA GLU A 91 13.62 -11.62 3.84
C GLU A 91 14.03 -12.87 4.62
N LYS A 92 15.24 -12.88 5.22
CA LYS A 92 15.66 -13.96 6.13
C LYS A 92 14.86 -14.02 7.43
N THR A 93 14.23 -12.92 7.83
CA THR A 93 13.45 -12.85 9.09
C THR A 93 12.02 -13.35 8.87
N VAL A 94 11.45 -13.17 7.68
CA VAL A 94 10.22 -13.83 7.26
C VAL A 94 10.57 -15.20 6.70
N ASN A 95 10.92 -16.13 7.58
CA ASN A 95 11.24 -17.51 7.21
C ASN A 95 10.05 -18.16 6.49
N LYS A 96 10.10 -18.17 5.15
CA LYS A 96 9.17 -18.89 4.27
C LYS A 96 9.00 -20.34 4.73
N ASP A 97 10.08 -20.94 5.24
CA ASP A 97 10.11 -22.30 5.76
C ASP A 97 9.18 -22.49 6.97
N THR A 98 9.11 -21.52 7.90
CA THR A 98 8.24 -21.62 9.07
C THR A 98 6.76 -21.58 8.69
N MET A 99 6.39 -20.73 7.72
CA MET A 99 5.01 -20.63 7.23
C MET A 99 4.62 -21.86 6.39
N GLN A 100 5.55 -22.40 5.61
CA GLN A 100 5.33 -23.64 4.86
C GLN A 100 5.14 -24.84 5.78
N ILE A 101 5.96 -24.98 6.83
CA ILE A 101 5.81 -26.05 7.83
C ILE A 101 4.45 -25.97 8.52
N PHE A 102 4.03 -24.77 8.93
CA PHE A 102 2.71 -24.56 9.53
C PHE A 102 1.57 -24.94 8.58
N MET A 103 1.66 -24.55 7.31
CA MET A 103 0.66 -24.89 6.29
C MET A 103 0.56 -26.41 6.07
N ILE A 104 1.69 -27.10 5.96
CA ILE A 104 1.75 -28.57 5.80
C ILE A 104 1.13 -29.26 7.02
N PHE A 105 1.41 -28.76 8.23
CA PHE A 105 0.84 -29.28 9.47
C PHE A 105 -0.69 -29.15 9.50
N MET A 106 -1.23 -27.99 9.09
CA MET A 106 -2.68 -27.77 9.03
C MET A 106 -3.37 -28.67 8.00
N ILE A 107 -2.77 -28.82 6.81
CA ILE A 107 -3.29 -29.74 5.78
C ILE A 107 -3.30 -31.18 6.28
N SER A 108 -2.25 -31.59 7.00
CA SER A 108 -2.14 -32.93 7.57
C SER A 108 -3.24 -33.22 8.60
N ILE A 109 -3.54 -32.27 9.49
CA ILE A 109 -4.64 -32.39 10.46
C ILE A 109 -5.99 -32.52 9.73
N PHE A 110 -6.21 -31.67 8.73
CA PHE A 110 -7.46 -31.69 7.96
C PHE A 110 -7.65 -33.02 7.22
N LEU A 111 -6.59 -33.57 6.63
CA LEU A 111 -6.62 -34.86 5.96
C LEU A 111 -6.94 -36.00 6.93
N ILE A 112 -6.35 -35.99 8.13
CA ILE A 112 -6.65 -36.99 9.18
C ILE A 112 -8.12 -36.92 9.58
N PHE A 113 -8.64 -35.71 9.83
CA PHE A 113 -10.05 -35.51 10.18
C PHE A 113 -10.98 -36.02 9.06
N PHE A 114 -10.65 -35.72 7.80
CA PHE A 114 -11.41 -36.19 6.64
C PHE A 114 -11.43 -37.72 6.54
N LEU A 115 -10.30 -38.39 6.76
CA LEU A 115 -10.22 -39.86 6.75
C LEU A 115 -11.03 -40.50 7.88
N ILE A 116 -11.02 -39.90 9.08
CA ILE A 116 -11.85 -40.35 10.20
C ILE A 116 -13.33 -40.23 9.85
N MET A 117 -13.75 -39.06 9.34
CA MET A 117 -15.13 -38.83 8.91
C MET A 117 -15.56 -39.81 7.81
N LEU A 118 -14.71 -40.03 6.81
CA LEU A 118 -14.97 -41.00 5.75
C LEU A 118 -15.18 -42.41 6.31
N THR A 119 -14.36 -42.82 7.27
CA THR A 119 -14.47 -44.14 7.92
C THR A 119 -15.79 -44.28 8.68
N ILE A 120 -16.22 -43.24 9.40
CA ILE A 120 -17.50 -43.21 10.12
C ILE A 120 -18.67 -43.35 9.12
N VAL A 121 -18.67 -42.55 8.05
CA VAL A 121 -19.72 -42.58 7.02
C VAL A 121 -19.83 -43.97 6.38
N LEU A 122 -18.70 -44.58 6.02
CA LEU A 122 -18.68 -45.93 5.45
C LEU A 122 -19.23 -46.98 6.44
N LYS A 123 -18.89 -46.88 7.73
CA LYS A 123 -19.38 -47.77 8.77
C LYS A 123 -20.90 -47.65 8.96
N VAL A 124 -21.42 -46.41 9.03
CA VAL A 124 -22.86 -46.14 9.15
C VAL A 124 -23.62 -46.68 7.93
N ARG A 125 -23.12 -46.42 6.72
CA ARG A 125 -23.73 -46.93 5.47
C ARG A 125 -23.81 -48.46 5.46
N LYS A 126 -22.77 -49.15 5.93
CA LYS A 126 -22.75 -50.61 6.04
C LYS A 126 -23.82 -51.11 7.03
N GLN A 127 -23.93 -50.49 8.21
CA GLN A 127 -24.94 -50.85 9.20
C GLN A 127 -26.37 -50.64 8.69
N LEU A 128 -26.65 -49.50 8.06
CA LEU A 128 -27.96 -49.21 7.46
C LEU A 128 -28.36 -50.25 6.40
N THR A 129 -27.40 -50.69 5.58
CA THR A 129 -27.65 -51.72 4.56
C THR A 129 -28.00 -53.07 5.19
N LEU A 130 -27.35 -53.42 6.31
CA LEU A 130 -27.66 -54.65 7.05
C LEU A 130 -29.04 -54.60 7.69
N LEU A 131 -29.39 -53.49 8.35
CA LEU A 131 -30.72 -53.29 8.94
C LEU A 131 -31.83 -53.37 7.89
N ARG A 132 -31.62 -52.75 6.72
CA ARG A 132 -32.57 -52.83 5.61
C ARG A 132 -32.81 -54.27 5.15
N LYS A 133 -31.75 -55.07 4.99
CA LYS A 133 -31.87 -56.49 4.63
C LYS A 133 -32.63 -57.29 5.68
N GLN A 134 -32.37 -57.05 6.97
CA GLN A 134 -33.08 -57.71 8.07
C GLN A 134 -34.58 -57.36 8.06
N SER A 135 -34.93 -56.08 7.87
CA SER A 135 -36.33 -55.64 7.80
C SER A 135 -37.11 -56.31 6.66
N GLN A 136 -36.50 -56.43 5.47
CA GLN A 136 -37.13 -57.10 4.32
C GLN A 136 -37.31 -58.59 4.53
N PHE A 137 -36.39 -59.24 5.26
CA PHE A 137 -36.52 -60.66 5.59
C PHE A 137 -37.67 -60.92 6.57
N GLN A 138 -37.81 -60.08 7.60
CA GLN A 138 -38.89 -60.16 8.58
C GLN A 138 -40.28 -59.92 7.95
N GLU A 139 -40.37 -58.98 7.01
CA GLU A 139 -41.62 -58.73 6.26
C GLU A 139 -42.03 -59.95 5.43
N LYS A 140 -41.07 -60.61 4.76
CA LYS A 140 -41.33 -61.79 3.96
C LYS A 140 -41.68 -63.04 4.78
N SER A 141 -41.20 -63.18 6.02
CA SER A 141 -41.54 -64.32 6.87
C SER A 141 -42.93 -64.24 7.50
N ASN A 142 -43.56 -63.06 7.49
CA ASN A 142 -44.88 -62.82 8.08
C ASN A 142 -46.02 -62.85 7.06
N MET A 143 -45.73 -63.14 5.79
CA MET A 143 -46.69 -63.40 4.71
C MET A 143 -46.77 -64.90 4.43
#